data_AF-F6HQG5-F1
#
_entry.id   AF-F6HQG5-F1
#
_cell.length_a   1.000
_cell.length_b   1.000
_cell.length_c   1.000
_cell.angle_alpha   90.00
_cell.angle_beta   90.00
_cell.angle_gamma   90.00
#
_symmetry.space_group_name_H-M   'P 1'
#
loop_
_entity.id
_entity.type
_entity.pdbx_description
1 polymer ?
#
loop_
_entity_poly.entity_id
_entity_poly.type
_entity_poly.pdbx_seq_one_letter_code
_entity_poly.pdbx_strand_id
1 'polypeptide(L)'
;MLKLGVLGLFWEAKECFTTMDKAFDTRPRSFAGKLMGYDHAMFGFSHYGPYWHEVRKLVSVELLLNRQLELLNHVRDSEVKLFIKELYGQWIQNGDRPALVVMKEKCWHLAMKRRRIG
;
A
#
# COMPACT_ATOMS: atom_id res chain seq x y z
N MET A 1 -10.64 -27.19 -6.53
CA MET A 1 -10.72 -26.43 -5.27
C MET A 1 -9.32 -26.41 -4.67
N LEU A 2 -8.58 -25.31 -4.80
CA LEU A 2 -7.29 -25.16 -4.10
C LEU A 2 -7.61 -25.14 -2.60
N LYS A 3 -7.10 -26.11 -1.85
CA LYS A 3 -7.16 -26.10 -0.38
C LYS A 3 -6.38 -24.87 0.08
N LEU A 4 -7.00 -23.96 0.82
CA LEU A 4 -6.28 -22.90 1.52
C LEU A 4 -5.39 -23.58 2.58
N GLY A 5 -4.09 -23.59 2.36
CA GLY A 5 -3.10 -23.92 3.39
C GLY A 5 -2.72 -22.67 4.16
N VAL A 6 -2.66 -22.76 5.48
CA VAL A 6 -2.10 -21.70 6.34
C VAL A 6 -0.64 -22.04 6.58
N LEU A 7 0.27 -21.13 6.22
CA LEU A 7 1.69 -21.24 6.57
C LEU A 7 1.90 -20.64 7.96
N GLY A 8 2.51 -21.40 8.86
CA GLY A 8 2.67 -21.00 10.27
C GLY A 8 4.06 -20.45 10.59
N LEU A 9 5.08 -20.85 9.84
CA LEU A 9 6.47 -20.61 10.21
C LEU A 9 7.22 -19.93 9.04
N PHE A 10 8.21 -19.13 9.42
CA PHE A 10 8.93 -18.27 8.47
C PHE A 10 9.64 -19.07 7.37
N TRP A 11 10.17 -20.25 7.70
CA TRP A 11 10.88 -21.07 6.71
C TRP A 11 9.96 -21.61 5.63
N GLU A 12 8.72 -21.98 5.96
CA GLU A 12 7.76 -22.43 4.93
C GLU A 12 7.38 -21.29 4.00
N ALA A 13 7.17 -20.09 4.55
CA ALA A 13 6.93 -18.90 3.73
C ALA A 13 8.14 -18.58 2.83
N LYS A 14 9.36 -18.67 3.38
CA LYS A 14 10.58 -18.45 2.62
C LYS A 14 10.69 -19.44 1.46
N GLU A 15 10.46 -20.72 1.71
CA GLU A 15 10.51 -21.77 0.69
C GLU A 15 9.44 -21.54 -0.40
N CYS A 16 8.21 -21.19 -0.01
CA CYS A 16 7.14 -20.89 -0.96
C CYS A 16 7.48 -19.75 -1.91
N PHE A 17 8.16 -18.70 -1.44
CA PHE A 17 8.49 -17.51 -2.25
C PHE A 17 9.90 -17.51 -2.86
N THR A 18 10.73 -18.53 -2.60
CA THR A 18 12.06 -18.67 -3.23
C THR A 18 12.16 -19.88 -4.16
N THR A 19 11.84 -21.07 -3.67
CA THR A 19 11.98 -22.32 -4.44
C THR A 19 10.71 -22.67 -5.21
N MET A 20 9.55 -22.28 -4.70
CA MET A 20 8.23 -22.61 -5.26
C MET A 20 7.46 -21.37 -5.76
N ASP A 21 8.13 -20.27 -6.10
CA ASP A 21 7.45 -18.99 -6.43
C ASP A 21 6.36 -19.15 -7.49
N LYS A 22 6.67 -19.83 -8.60
CA LYS A 22 5.76 -20.12 -9.72
C LYS A 22 4.52 -20.92 -9.31
N ALA A 23 4.64 -21.77 -8.29
CA ALA A 23 3.50 -22.54 -7.80
C ALA A 23 2.51 -21.65 -7.01
N PHE A 24 3.00 -20.59 -6.36
CA PHE A 24 2.22 -19.67 -5.52
C PHE A 24 1.93 -18.32 -6.18
N ASP A 25 2.38 -18.11 -7.41
CA ASP A 25 2.14 -16.88 -8.17
C ASP A 25 0.68 -16.67 -8.60
N THR A 26 -0.13 -17.73 -8.55
CA THR A 26 -1.55 -17.67 -8.94
C THR A 26 -2.43 -17.11 -7.82
N ARG A 27 -2.99 -15.91 -8.05
CA ARG A 27 -3.98 -15.31 -7.15
C ARG A 27 -5.38 -15.91 -7.42
N PRO A 28 -6.07 -16.45 -6.40
CA PRO A 28 -7.43 -16.97 -6.58
C PRO A 28 -8.40 -15.87 -7.03
N ARG A 29 -9.31 -16.20 -7.93
CA ARG A 29 -10.38 -15.29 -8.35
C ARG A 29 -11.28 -14.95 -7.17
N SER A 30 -11.40 -13.67 -6.87
CA SER A 30 -12.23 -13.16 -5.78
C SER A 30 -13.27 -12.19 -6.34
N PHE A 31 -14.41 -12.08 -5.65
CA PHE A 31 -15.44 -11.11 -6.05
C PHE A 31 -14.91 -9.67 -6.01
N ALA A 32 -14.03 -9.36 -5.05
CA ALA A 32 -13.31 -8.10 -4.98
C ALA A 32 -12.46 -7.83 -6.23
N GLY A 33 -11.71 -8.84 -6.71
CA GLY A 33 -10.92 -8.73 -7.95
C GLY A 33 -11.79 -8.51 -9.17
N LYS A 34 -12.99 -9.11 -9.22
CA LYS A 34 -13.95 -8.87 -10.29
C LYS A 34 -14.51 -7.44 -10.29
N LEU A 35 -14.99 -6.99 -9.12
CA LEU A 35 -15.71 -5.72 -8.99
C LEU A 35 -14.78 -4.50 -8.92
N MET A 36 -13.75 -4.56 -8.08
CA MET A 36 -12.81 -3.45 -7.85
C MET A 36 -11.58 -3.54 -8.75
N GLY A 37 -11.21 -4.75 -9.16
CA GLY A 37 -9.98 -5.03 -9.91
C GLY A 37 -10.13 -5.00 -11.42
N TYR A 38 -11.18 -4.40 -11.98
CA TYR A 38 -11.48 -4.40 -13.44
C TYR A 38 -11.44 -5.81 -14.04
N ASP A 39 -12.31 -6.69 -13.54
CA ASP A 39 -12.27 -8.12 -13.87
C ASP A 39 -10.87 -8.75 -13.75
N HIS A 40 -10.21 -8.49 -12.62
CA HIS A 40 -8.87 -8.99 -12.31
C HIS A 40 -7.73 -8.40 -13.17
N ALA A 41 -7.93 -7.33 -13.94
CA ALA A 41 -6.85 -6.65 -14.65
C ALA A 41 -5.96 -5.75 -13.76
N MET A 42 -6.42 -5.40 -12.56
CA MET A 42 -5.63 -4.58 -11.63
C MET A 42 -4.36 -5.32 -11.16
N PHE A 43 -3.23 -4.61 -11.06
CA PHE A 43 -1.91 -5.16 -10.70
C PHE A 43 -1.91 -6.12 -9.50
N GLY A 44 -2.68 -5.82 -8.44
CA GLY A 44 -2.79 -6.65 -7.24
C GLY A 44 -3.75 -7.85 -7.34
N PHE A 45 -4.60 -7.90 -8.37
CA PHE A 45 -5.59 -8.98 -8.57
C PHE A 45 -5.36 -9.79 -9.84
N SER A 46 -4.45 -9.35 -10.72
CA SER A 46 -4.10 -10.05 -11.94
C SER A 46 -3.46 -11.40 -11.67
N HIS A 47 -3.83 -12.36 -12.49
CA HIS A 47 -3.21 -13.66 -12.53
C HIS A 47 -1.81 -13.52 -13.12
N TYR A 48 -0.92 -14.41 -12.69
CA TYR A 48 0.43 -14.49 -13.24
C TYR A 48 0.38 -14.81 -14.74
N GLY A 49 1.14 -14.05 -15.52
CA GLY A 49 1.15 -14.13 -16.98
C GLY A 49 1.86 -12.92 -17.61
N PRO A 50 1.98 -12.88 -18.95
CA PRO A 50 2.72 -11.83 -19.66
C PRO A 50 2.26 -10.41 -19.28
N TYR A 51 0.94 -10.20 -19.20
CA TYR A 51 0.36 -8.93 -18.77
C TYR A 51 0.83 -8.51 -17.37
N TRP A 52 0.78 -9.41 -16.39
CA TRP A 52 1.22 -9.08 -15.04
C TRP A 52 2.72 -8.76 -14.98
N HIS A 53 3.55 -9.45 -15.77
CA HIS A 53 4.98 -9.15 -15.87
C HIS A 53 5.25 -7.75 -16.40
N GLU A 54 4.55 -7.36 -17.48
CA GLU A 54 4.68 -6.03 -18.08
C GLU A 54 4.24 -4.94 -17.12
N VAL A 55 3.07 -5.10 -16.47
CA VAL A 55 2.58 -4.14 -15.48
C VAL A 55 3.51 -4.08 -14.27
N ARG A 56 4.04 -5.22 -13.78
CA ARG A 56 5.02 -5.24 -12.68
C ARG A 56 6.26 -4.46 -13.05
N LYS A 57 6.80 -4.68 -14.25
CA LYS A 57 7.98 -3.96 -14.74
C LYS A 57 7.71 -2.46 -14.81
N LEU A 58 6.56 -2.06 -15.37
CA LEU A 58 6.15 -0.65 -15.46
C LEU A 58 6.06 -0.02 -14.07
N VAL A 59 5.34 -0.64 -13.12
CA VAL A 59 5.20 -0.15 -11.75
C VAL A 59 6.56 -0.06 -11.05
N SER A 60 7.44 -1.04 -11.22
CA SER A 60 8.77 -1.05 -10.63
C SER A 60 9.65 0.10 -11.14
N VAL A 61 9.57 0.46 -12.42
CA VAL A 61 10.41 1.51 -13.02
C VAL A 61 9.81 2.90 -12.81
N GLU A 62 8.49 3.05 -12.98
CA GLU A 62 7.84 4.36 -13.02
C GLU A 62 7.35 4.84 -11.65
N LEU A 63 7.06 3.92 -10.72
CA LEU A 63 6.48 4.28 -9.41
C LEU A 63 7.40 3.96 -8.24
N LEU A 64 8.01 2.77 -8.25
CA LEU A 64 8.75 2.24 -7.10
C LEU A 64 10.27 2.43 -7.20
N LEU A 65 10.77 2.95 -8.31
CA LEU A 65 12.19 3.23 -8.49
C LEU A 65 12.64 4.30 -7.48
N ASN A 66 13.83 4.12 -6.87
CA ASN A 66 14.36 5.06 -5.87
C ASN A 66 14.32 6.52 -6.32
N ARG A 67 14.68 6.78 -7.58
CA ARG A 67 14.60 8.13 -8.18
C ARG A 67 13.19 8.72 -8.10
N GLN A 68 12.15 7.92 -8.36
CA GLN A 68 10.75 8.36 -8.31
C GLN A 68 10.31 8.61 -6.86
N LEU A 69 10.78 7.78 -5.93
CA LEU A 69 10.55 8.00 -4.50
C LEU A 69 11.22 9.30 -4.00
N GLU A 70 12.43 9.60 -4.47
CA GLU A 70 13.11 10.86 -4.18
C GLU A 70 12.37 12.06 -4.76
N LEU A 71 11.91 11.96 -6.01
CA LEU A 71 11.09 13.01 -6.65
C LEU A 71 9.81 13.28 -5.86
N LEU A 72 9.16 12.25 -5.34
CA LEU A 72 7.93 12.37 -4.53
C LEU A 72 8.19 12.71 -3.06
N ASN A 73 9.45 12.75 -2.61
CA ASN A 73 9.79 12.92 -1.20
C ASN A 73 9.27 14.25 -0.65
N HIS A 74 9.39 15.33 -1.44
CA HIS A 74 8.90 16.65 -1.06
C HIS A 74 7.38 16.66 -0.75
N VAL A 75 6.60 15.86 -1.49
CA VAL A 75 5.16 15.72 -1.25
C VAL A 75 4.92 15.09 0.11
N ARG A 76 5.59 13.97 0.39
CA ARG A 76 5.49 13.25 1.67
C ARG A 76 5.91 14.15 2.84
N ASP A 77 7.03 14.84 2.70
CA ASP A 77 7.50 15.80 3.71
C ASP A 77 6.49 16.91 3.95
N SER A 78 5.87 17.44 2.89
CA SER A 78 4.85 18.49 3.04
C SER A 78 3.60 18.00 3.77
N GLU A 79 3.12 16.78 3.47
CA GLU A 79 1.96 16.18 4.14
C GLU A 79 2.27 15.91 5.62
N VAL A 80 3.45 15.38 5.94
CA VAL A 80 3.87 15.13 7.33
C VAL A 80 4.04 16.43 8.10
N LYS A 81 4.65 17.47 7.49
CA LYS A 81 4.78 18.79 8.13
C LYS A 81 3.42 19.43 8.42
N LEU A 82 2.47 19.32 7.49
CA LEU A 82 1.09 19.79 7.70
C LEU A 82 0.42 19.01 8.83
N PHE A 83 0.56 17.69 8.84
CA PHE A 83 0.01 16.84 9.89
C PHE A 83 0.55 17.21 11.28
N ILE A 84 1.87 17.42 11.41
CA ILE A 84 2.49 17.85 12.67
C ILE A 84 1.98 19.23 13.08
N LYS A 85 1.85 20.18 12.14
CA LYS A 85 1.29 21.52 12.42
C LYS A 85 -0.16 21.43 12.92
N GLU A 86 -0.99 20.58 12.32
CA GLU A 86 -2.37 20.36 12.75
C GLU A 86 -2.42 19.81 14.19
N LEU A 87 -1.58 18.82 14.52
CA LEU A 87 -1.48 18.27 15.88
C LEU A 87 -1.00 19.33 16.88
N TYR A 88 0.01 20.12 16.51
CA TYR A 88 0.52 21.19 17.35
C TYR A 88 -0.52 22.28 17.61
N GLY A 89 -1.31 22.66 16.58
CA GLY A 89 -2.41 23.59 16.73
C GLY A 89 -3.50 23.07 17.68
N GLN A 90 -3.81 21.77 17.63
CA GLN A 90 -4.74 21.13 18.57
C GLN A 90 -4.20 21.17 20.01
N TRP A 91 -2.89 20.98 20.21
CA TRP A 91 -2.27 21.06 21.52
C TRP A 91 -2.36 22.49 22.12
N ILE A 92 -2.07 23.53 21.33
CA ILE A 92 -2.22 24.92 21.76
C ILE A 92 -3.68 25.23 22.14
N GLN A 93 -4.64 24.79 21.32
CA GLN A 93 -6.08 24.98 21.62
C GLN A 93 -6.52 24.29 22.91
N ASN A 94 -5.82 23.25 23.35
CA ASN A 94 -6.05 22.56 24.60
C ASN A 94 -5.38 23.23 25.81
N GLY A 95 -4.86 24.46 25.65
CA GLY A 95 -4.22 25.24 26.71
C GLY A 95 -2.89 24.63 27.17
N ASP A 96 -2.07 24.19 26.21
CA ASP A 96 -0.77 23.53 26.41
C ASP A 96 -0.82 22.23 27.24
N ARG A 97 -2.02 21.66 27.41
CA ARG A 97 -2.22 20.37 28.07
C ARG A 97 -2.17 19.23 27.05
N PRO A 98 -1.66 18.04 27.42
CA PRO A 98 -1.68 16.88 26.55
C PRO A 98 -3.09 16.62 25.99
N ALA A 99 -3.20 16.58 24.66
CA ALA A 99 -4.45 16.26 23.97
C ALA A 99 -4.47 14.77 23.65
N LEU A 100 -5.58 14.09 23.98
CA LEU A 100 -5.79 12.70 23.58
C LEU A 100 -6.15 12.68 22.09
N VAL A 101 -5.30 12.04 21.28
CA VAL A 101 -5.50 11.94 19.83
C VAL A 101 -5.66 10.48 19.42
N VAL A 102 -6.76 10.17 18.75
CA VAL A 102 -6.99 8.85 18.15
C VAL A 102 -6.20 8.75 16.84
N MET A 103 -5.00 8.17 16.93
CA MET A 103 -4.09 8.11 15.79
C MET A 103 -4.62 7.28 14.62
N LYS A 104 -5.53 6.32 14.86
CA LYS A 104 -6.13 5.52 13.79
C LYS A 104 -6.76 6.42 12.72
N GLU A 105 -7.66 7.32 13.10
CA GLU A 105 -8.36 8.21 12.18
C GLU A 105 -7.41 9.20 11.51
N LYS A 106 -6.52 9.78 12.31
CA LYS A 106 -5.51 10.73 11.86
C LYS A 106 -4.55 10.13 10.82
N CYS A 107 -4.11 8.89 11.02
CA CYS A 107 -3.29 8.16 10.05
C CYS A 107 -4.07 7.80 8.78
N TRP A 108 -5.35 7.43 8.90
CA TRP A 108 -6.21 7.22 7.73
C TRP A 108 -6.34 8.49 6.89
N HIS A 109 -6.55 9.63 7.54
CA HIS A 109 -6.58 10.91 6.85
C HIS A 109 -5.25 11.26 6.19
N LEU A 110 -4.11 11.05 6.87
CA LEU A 110 -2.79 11.29 6.28
C LEU A 110 -2.53 10.40 5.05
N ALA A 111 -2.92 9.13 5.11
CA ALA A 111 -2.74 8.19 4.01
C ALA A 111 -3.69 8.46 2.82
N MET A 112 -4.89 8.96 3.08
CA MET A 112 -5.93 9.15 2.06
C MET A 112 -6.22 10.62 1.73
N LYS A 113 -5.42 11.59 2.20
CA LYS A 113 -5.61 13.01 1.89
C LYS A 113 -5.44 13.21 0.39
N ARG A 114 -6.55 13.14 -0.37
CA ARG A 114 -6.60 13.58 -1.75
C ARG A 114 -6.42 15.08 -1.73
N ARG A 115 -5.17 15.54 -1.84
CA ARG A 115 -4.89 16.92 -2.19
C ARG A 115 -5.61 17.14 -3.53
N ARG A 116 -6.63 17.99 -3.53
CA ARG A 116 -7.27 18.47 -4.77
C ARG A 116 -6.19 19.33 -5.42
N ILE A 117 -5.36 18.70 -6.25
CA ILE A 117 -4.34 19.40 -7.04
C ILE A 117 -5.16 20.28 -7.98
N GLY A 118 -5.10 21.59 -7.75
CA GLY A 118 -5.76 22.61 -8.58
C GLY A 118 -5.06 22.76 -9.92
#